data_AF-A0A966I7B8-F1
#
_entry.id   AF-A0A966I7B8-F1
#
_cell.length_a   1.000
_cell.length_b   1.000
_cell.length_c   1.000
_cell.angle_alpha   90.00
_cell.angle_beta   90.00
_cell.angle_gamma   90.00
#
_symmetry.space_group_name_H-M   'P 1'
#
loop_
_entity.id
_entity.type
_entity.pdbx_description
1 polymer ?
#
loop_
_entity_poly.entity_id
_entity_poly.type
_entity_poly.pdbx_seq_one_letter_code
_entity_poly.pdbx_strand_id
1 'polypeptide(L)'
;SMIDDTVEAMYSTDDANRFLEVTYQNGDREILYFKDFASGAMIENIVRRAKKLAIKRLLAGGEGGVQGDDLVSSIRQEFREHEDLPNTTNPDDWAKVSGRKGERIVFIRTLTHDSEAGGGKAIERTATGQYL
;
A
#
# COMPACT_ATOMS: atom_id res chain seq x y z
N SER A 1 -11.47 -9.64 17.95
CA SER A 1 -12.53 -8.59 17.88
C SER A 1 -12.51 -8.02 16.48
N MET A 2 -13.58 -7.38 15.97
CA MET A 2 -13.57 -6.82 14.61
C MET A 2 -12.39 -5.88 14.35
N ILE A 3 -11.98 -5.11 15.37
CA ILE A 3 -10.78 -4.26 15.31
C ILE A 3 -9.52 -5.12 15.17
N ASP A 4 -9.35 -6.12 16.03
CA ASP A 4 -8.18 -7.01 16.00
C ASP A 4 -8.04 -7.71 14.65
N ASP A 5 -9.13 -8.27 14.13
CA ASP A 5 -9.15 -9.00 12.86
C ASP A 5 -8.80 -8.06 11.68
N THR A 6 -9.25 -6.80 11.76
CA THR A 6 -8.94 -5.76 10.77
C THR A 6 -7.46 -5.36 10.84
N VAL A 7 -6.94 -5.19 12.06
CA VAL A 7 -5.52 -4.87 12.27
C VAL A 7 -4.64 -6.02 11.82
N GLU A 8 -5.00 -7.26 12.14
CA GLU A 8 -4.28 -8.45 11.70
C GLU A 8 -4.24 -8.53 10.17
N ALA A 9 -5.38 -8.34 9.50
CA ALA A 9 -5.44 -8.30 8.03
C ALA A 9 -4.59 -7.18 7.42
N MET A 10 -4.52 -6.01 8.06
CA MET A 10 -3.75 -4.86 7.58
C MET A 10 -2.24 -4.99 7.83
N TYR A 11 -1.85 -5.72 8.88
CA TYR A 11 -0.46 -5.87 9.31
C TYR A 11 0.17 -7.23 8.93
N SER A 12 -0.59 -8.13 8.32
CA SER A 12 -0.06 -9.43 7.89
C SER A 12 1.00 -9.26 6.81
N THR A 13 1.99 -10.15 6.84
CA THR A 13 3.07 -10.21 5.85
C THR A 13 2.79 -11.27 4.78
N ASP A 14 1.52 -11.48 4.47
CA ASP A 14 1.12 -12.41 3.42
C ASP A 14 1.45 -11.84 2.05
N ASP A 15 1.54 -12.73 1.06
CA ASP A 15 1.83 -12.33 -0.32
C ASP A 15 0.87 -11.26 -0.81
N ALA A 16 -0.41 -11.32 -0.43
CA ALA A 16 -1.46 -10.35 -0.76
C ALA A 16 -1.21 -8.91 -0.25
N ASN A 17 -0.31 -8.75 0.72
CA ASN A 17 0.01 -7.45 1.33
C ASN A 17 1.37 -6.91 0.91
N ARG A 18 2.08 -7.59 0.00
CA ARG A 18 3.34 -7.09 -0.55
C ARG A 18 3.07 -5.86 -1.40
N PHE A 19 3.88 -4.82 -1.22
CA PHE A 19 3.63 -3.55 -1.88
C PHE A 19 4.82 -3.11 -2.73
N LEU A 20 6.02 -3.05 -2.14
CA LEU A 20 7.22 -2.60 -2.85
C LEU A 20 8.34 -3.62 -2.72
N GLU A 21 9.09 -3.79 -3.80
CA GLU A 21 10.44 -4.34 -3.71
C GLU A 21 11.44 -3.20 -3.91
N VAL A 22 12.35 -3.09 -2.95
CA VAL A 22 13.42 -2.10 -2.91
C VAL A 22 14.73 -2.83 -3.15
N THR A 23 15.56 -2.31 -4.06
CA THR A 23 16.95 -2.76 -4.24
C THR A 23 17.90 -1.68 -3.74
N TYR A 24 18.87 -2.10 -2.93
CA TYR A 24 19.92 -1.26 -2.37
C TYR A 24 21.18 -1.26 -3.24
N GLN A 25 22.03 -0.25 -3.05
CA GLN A 25 23.28 -0.09 -3.81
C GLN A 25 24.25 -1.28 -3.63
N ASN A 26 24.21 -1.93 -2.47
CA ASN A 26 24.98 -3.14 -2.17
C ASN A 26 24.47 -4.40 -2.91
N GLY A 27 23.31 -4.31 -3.60
CA GLY A 27 22.67 -5.41 -4.33
C GLY A 27 21.57 -6.13 -3.55
N ASP A 28 21.38 -5.81 -2.27
CA ASP A 28 20.33 -6.42 -1.44
C ASP A 28 18.94 -6.02 -1.91
N ARG A 29 17.98 -6.91 -1.70
CA ARG A 29 16.56 -6.67 -2.00
C ARG A 29 15.71 -6.87 -0.74
N GLU A 30 14.78 -5.95 -0.53
CA GLU A 30 13.81 -6.02 0.54
C GLU A 30 12.39 -5.88 -0.01
N ILE A 31 11.46 -6.69 0.50
CA ILE A 31 10.03 -6.57 0.24
C ILE A 31 9.40 -5.83 1.41
N LEU A 32 8.76 -4.72 1.11
CA LEU A 32 7.97 -3.93 2.05
C LEU A 32 6.48 -4.28 1.87
N TYR A 33 5.77 -4.31 2.99
CA TYR A 33 4.36 -4.65 3.06
C TYR A 33 3.54 -3.39 3.35
N PHE A 34 2.23 -3.43 3.12
CA PHE A 34 1.35 -2.30 3.43
C PHE A 34 1.44 -1.81 4.88
N LYS A 35 1.75 -2.71 5.82
CA LYS A 35 1.96 -2.37 7.23
C LYS A 35 3.04 -1.30 7.44
N ASP A 36 4.04 -1.25 6.55
CA ASP A 36 5.14 -0.30 6.60
C ASP A 36 4.71 1.11 6.14
N PHE A 37 3.50 1.22 5.56
CA PHE A 37 2.87 2.47 5.07
C PHE A 37 1.60 2.86 5.82
N ALA A 38 1.28 2.14 6.90
CA ALA A 38 0.12 2.44 7.71
C ALA A 38 0.19 3.87 8.25
N SER A 39 -0.87 4.64 8.03
CA SER A 39 -0.99 6.01 8.54
C SER A 39 -2.39 6.27 9.11
N GLY A 40 -2.52 7.27 9.97
CA GLY A 40 -3.82 7.66 10.52
C GLY A 40 -4.83 8.07 9.45
N ALA A 41 -4.37 8.73 8.38
CA ALA A 41 -5.20 9.11 7.25
C ALA A 41 -5.70 7.88 6.46
N MET A 42 -4.82 6.90 6.25
CA MET A 42 -5.19 5.63 5.61
C MET A 42 -6.23 4.87 6.43
N ILE A 43 -6.04 4.78 7.75
CA ILE A 43 -7.00 4.14 8.66
C ILE A 43 -8.35 4.87 8.63
N GLU A 44 -8.35 6.21 8.64
CA GLU A 44 -9.57 7.01 8.52
C GLU A 44 -10.31 6.71 7.20
N ASN A 45 -9.59 6.66 6.08
CA ASN A 45 -10.16 6.35 4.77
C ASN A 45 -10.77 4.95 4.73
N ILE A 46 -10.08 3.94 5.28
CA ILE A 46 -10.58 2.56 5.40
C ILE A 46 -11.91 2.56 6.17
N VAL A 47 -11.97 3.22 7.33
CA VAL A 47 -13.19 3.28 8.15
C VAL A 47 -14.32 4.03 7.43
N ARG A 48 -14.00 5.15 6.77
CA ARG A 48 -14.95 5.93 5.96
C ARG A 48 -15.56 5.08 4.85
N ARG A 49 -14.72 4.29 4.16
CA ARG A 49 -15.12 3.40 3.08
C ARG A 49 -15.95 2.22 3.58
N ALA A 50 -15.58 1.62 4.71
CA ALA A 50 -16.34 0.55 5.33
C ALA A 50 -17.76 1.00 5.70
N LYS A 51 -17.89 2.21 6.26
CA LYS A 51 -19.20 2.83 6.52
C LYS A 51 -20.02 3.02 5.24
N LYS A 52 -19.38 3.44 4.14
CA LYS A 52 -20.04 3.59 2.84
C LYS A 52 -20.52 2.23 2.30
N LEU A 53 -19.74 1.17 2.45
CA LEU A 53 -20.14 -0.19 2.05
C LEU A 53 -21.31 -0.71 2.88
N ALA A 54 -21.28 -0.51 4.20
CA ALA A 54 -22.38 -0.88 5.08
C ALA A 54 -23.70 -0.17 4.70
N ILE A 55 -23.66 1.13 4.40
CA ILE A 55 -24.84 1.87 3.94
C ILE A 55 -25.34 1.33 2.59
N LYS A 56 -24.43 1.03 1.66
CA LYS A 56 -24.81 0.44 0.36
C LYS A 56 -25.45 -0.94 0.52
N ARG A 57 -24.92 -1.80 1.40
CA ARG A 57 -25.51 -3.11 1.72
C ARG A 57 -26.92 -2.94 2.27
N LEU A 58 -27.11 -2.01 3.22
CA LEU A 58 -28.42 -1.74 3.80
C LEU A 58 -29.43 -1.28 2.74
N LEU A 59 -29.03 -0.36 1.85
CA LEU A 59 -29.89 0.10 0.75
C LEU A 59 -30.22 -1.00 -0.26
N ALA A 60 -29.36 -2.02 -0.40
CA ALA A 60 -29.62 -3.19 -1.23
C ALA A 60 -30.50 -4.26 -0.55
N GLY A 61 -31.03 -3.98 0.65
CA GLY A 61 -31.88 -4.91 1.39
C GLY A 61 -31.13 -5.89 2.29
N GLY A 62 -29.82 -5.70 2.48
CA GLY A 62 -29.01 -6.48 3.41
C GLY A 62 -29.06 -5.96 4.85
N GLU A 63 -28.30 -6.60 5.74
CA GLU A 63 -28.22 -6.23 7.14
C GLU A 63 -27.50 -4.89 7.37
N GLY A 64 -27.98 -4.13 8.36
CA GLY A 64 -27.39 -2.86 8.77
C GLY A 64 -26.19 -3.04 9.72
N GLY A 65 -25.49 -1.93 9.97
CA GLY A 65 -24.27 -1.91 10.78
C GLY A 65 -23.02 -2.26 9.97
N VAL A 66 -21.84 -1.94 10.50
CA VAL A 66 -20.55 -2.30 9.87
C VAL A 66 -20.22 -3.75 10.20
N GLN A 67 -19.81 -4.52 9.20
CA GLN A 67 -19.38 -5.91 9.33
C GLN A 67 -17.90 -6.04 9.00
N GLY A 68 -17.26 -7.15 9.42
CA GLY A 68 -15.83 -7.40 9.15
C GLY A 68 -15.50 -7.37 7.66
N ASP A 69 -16.39 -7.91 6.83
CA ASP A 69 -16.24 -7.92 5.37
C ASP A 69 -16.17 -6.50 4.76
N ASP A 70 -16.84 -5.52 5.36
CA ASP A 70 -16.75 -4.12 4.92
C ASP A 70 -15.36 -3.55 5.14
N LEU A 71 -14.73 -3.91 6.27
CA LEU A 71 -13.38 -3.46 6.63
C LEU A 71 -12.33 -4.15 5.76
N VAL A 72 -12.40 -5.47 5.60
CA VAL A 72 -11.48 -6.23 4.75
C VAL A 72 -11.56 -5.78 3.29
N SER A 73 -12.79 -5.56 2.78
CA SER A 73 -12.99 -5.04 1.43
C SER A 73 -12.45 -3.61 1.28
N SER A 74 -12.60 -2.79 2.32
CA SER A 74 -12.09 -1.42 2.32
C SER A 74 -10.57 -1.36 2.35
N ILE A 75 -9.92 -2.23 3.13
CA ILE A 75 -8.46 -2.39 3.13
C ILE A 75 -7.96 -2.69 1.71
N ARG A 76 -8.51 -3.72 1.07
CA ARG A 76 -8.13 -4.12 -0.29
C ARG A 76 -8.39 -3.04 -1.34
N GLN A 77 -9.40 -2.20 -1.14
CA GLN A 77 -9.68 -1.11 -2.06
C GLN A 77 -8.74 0.08 -1.82
N GLU A 78 -8.45 0.42 -0.57
CA GLU A 78 -7.46 1.46 -0.23
C GLU A 78 -6.07 1.09 -0.78
N PHE A 79 -5.69 -0.18 -0.65
CA PHE A 79 -4.42 -0.71 -1.14
C PHE A 79 -4.29 -0.58 -2.67
N ARG A 80 -5.31 -0.99 -3.42
CA ARG A 80 -5.35 -0.83 -4.89
C ARG A 80 -5.29 0.63 -5.33
N GLU A 81 -5.99 1.53 -4.63
CA GLU A 81 -5.93 2.96 -4.95
C GLU A 81 -4.55 3.58 -4.63
N HIS A 82 -3.82 2.99 -3.67
CA HIS A 82 -2.44 3.37 -3.36
C HIS A 82 -1.40 2.78 -4.32
N GLU A 83 -1.68 1.64 -4.97
CA GLU A 83 -0.84 1.08 -6.05
C GLU A 83 -0.78 2.00 -7.28
N ASP A 84 -1.83 2.77 -7.52
CA ASP A 84 -1.99 3.68 -8.66
C ASP A 84 -1.31 5.06 -8.50
N LEU A 85 -0.56 5.29 -7.41
CA LEU A 85 0.22 6.51 -7.18
C LEU A 85 1.72 6.32 -7.46
N PRO A 86 2.18 6.37 -8.73
CA PRO A 86 3.61 6.31 -9.08
C PRO A 86 4.32 7.68 -9.06
N ASN A 87 3.63 8.79 -8.75
CA ASN A 87 4.17 10.13 -9.03
C ASN A 87 4.89 10.81 -7.84
N THR A 88 4.98 10.19 -6.67
CA THR A 88 5.65 10.80 -5.49
C THR A 88 6.67 9.90 -4.80
N THR A 89 6.97 8.72 -5.35
CA THR A 89 7.95 7.78 -4.80
C THR A 89 9.36 8.16 -5.23
N ASN A 90 9.82 9.36 -4.87
CA ASN A 90 11.23 9.70 -5.02
C ASN A 90 12.03 8.86 -4.01
N PRO A 91 13.03 8.05 -4.44
CA PRO A 91 13.88 7.27 -3.54
C PRO A 91 14.48 8.08 -2.37
N ASP A 92 14.68 9.39 -2.56
CA ASP A 92 15.21 10.29 -1.52
C ASP A 92 14.17 10.64 -0.44
N ASP A 93 12.87 10.59 -0.75
CA ASP A 93 11.79 10.73 0.25
C ASP A 93 11.60 9.44 1.04
N TRP A 94 11.88 8.30 0.42
CA TRP A 94 11.94 6.99 1.08
C TRP A 94 13.10 6.82 2.05
N ALA A 95 14.27 7.38 1.72
CA ALA A 95 15.40 7.42 2.63
C ALA A 95 15.08 8.16 3.95
N LYS A 96 14.17 9.14 3.91
CA LYS A 96 13.72 9.88 5.11
C LYS A 96 12.68 9.11 5.93
N VAL A 97 11.76 8.39 5.27
CA VAL A 97 10.66 7.66 5.93
C VAL A 97 11.13 6.33 6.52
N SER A 98 12.05 5.62 5.86
CA SER A 98 12.40 4.26 6.31
C SER A 98 13.17 4.23 7.63
N GLY A 99 13.83 5.32 8.06
CA GLY A 99 14.61 5.38 9.29
C GLY A 99 15.73 4.33 9.41
N ARG A 100 15.92 3.49 8.37
CA ARG A 100 16.87 2.39 8.35
C ARG A 100 18.21 2.91 7.88
N LYS A 101 19.18 2.75 8.77
CA LYS A 101 20.53 3.29 8.70
C LYS A 101 21.29 2.73 7.50
N GLY A 102 21.61 3.58 6.53
CA GLY A 102 22.90 3.52 5.82
C GLY A 102 22.90 3.23 4.32
N GLU A 103 21.97 2.42 3.80
CA GLU A 103 22.08 1.92 2.43
C GLU A 103 21.22 2.70 1.43
N ARG A 104 21.84 3.16 0.34
CA ARG A 104 21.19 3.95 -0.70
C ARG A 104 20.27 3.06 -1.54
N ILE A 105 19.01 3.45 -1.66
CA ILE A 105 18.06 2.80 -2.57
C ILE A 105 18.40 3.18 -4.02
N VAL A 106 18.61 2.16 -4.86
CA VAL A 106 18.93 2.33 -6.30
C VAL A 106 17.75 2.02 -7.20
N PHE A 107 16.81 1.18 -6.75
CA PHE A 107 15.66 0.78 -7.55
C PHE A 107 14.45 0.49 -6.65
N ILE A 108 13.26 0.89 -7.10
CA ILE A 108 11.98 0.61 -6.45
C ILE A 108 11.02 0.09 -7.53
N ARG A 109 10.36 -1.04 -7.25
CA ARG A 109 9.24 -1.53 -8.06
C ARG A 109 8.02 -1.81 -7.21
N THR A 110 6.84 -1.46 -7.71
CA THR A 110 5.57 -1.87 -7.12
C THR A 110 5.30 -3.33 -7.48
N LEU A 111 4.85 -4.09 -6.49
CA LEU A 111 4.41 -5.48 -6.65
C LEU A 111 2.89 -5.45 -6.85
N THR A 112 2.43 -5.33 -8.09
CA THR A 112 1.00 -5.39 -8.41
C THR A 112 0.50 -6.83 -8.37
N HIS A 113 -0.67 -7.05 -7.79
CA HIS A 113 -1.32 -8.37 -7.72
C HIS A 113 -2.11 -8.76 -8.97
N ASP A 114 -1.98 -8.02 -10.07
CA ASP A 114 -2.58 -8.39 -11.35
C ASP A 114 -1.79 -9.54 -11.99
N SER A 115 -2.24 -10.76 -11.68
CA SER A 115 -1.98 -11.94 -12.49
C SER A 115 -2.55 -11.73 -13.90
N GLU A 116 -1.72 -11.23 -14.83
CA GLU A 116 -1.57 -11.69 -16.22
C GLU A 116 -0.74 -10.74 -17.12
N ALA A 117 -0.29 -9.58 -16.63
CA ALA A 117 0.64 -8.73 -17.38
C ALA A 117 1.89 -8.46 -16.56
N GLY A 118 2.97 -9.21 -16.84
CA GLY A 118 4.28 -8.95 -16.27
C GLY A 118 4.69 -7.49 -16.49
N GLY A 119 4.61 -6.69 -15.43
CA GLY A 119 4.78 -5.25 -15.57
C GLY A 119 4.59 -4.48 -14.27
N GLY A 120 5.28 -4.89 -13.20
CA GLY A 120 5.51 -3.97 -12.09
C GLY A 120 6.16 -2.70 -12.65
N LYS A 121 5.51 -1.55 -12.49
CA LYS A 121 6.03 -0.28 -13.01
C LYS A 121 7.34 0.04 -12.28
N ALA A 122 8.44 -0.04 -13.01
CA ALA A 122 9.75 0.36 -12.53
C ALA A 122 9.82 1.89 -12.47
N ILE A 123 10.15 2.44 -11.29
CA ILE A 123 10.42 3.88 -11.16
C ILE A 123 11.93 4.05 -11.35
N GLU A 124 12.34 4.41 -12.56
CA GLU A 124 13.72 4.74 -12.89
C GLU A 124 13.97 6.24 -12.64
N ARG A 125 15.14 6.59 -12.09
CA ARG A 125 15.52 8.00 -11.86
C ARG A 125 15.64 8.71 -13.22
N THR A 126 14.70 9.59 -13.55
CA THR A 126 14.96 10.65 -14.53
C THR A 126 15.97 11.61 -13.89
N ALA A 127 17.22 11.56 -14.36
CA ALA A 127 18.23 12.53 -13.98
C ALA A 127 17.68 13.93 -14.30
N THR A 128 17.44 14.74 -13.26
CA THR A 128 17.11 16.14 -13.41
C THR A 128 18.28 16.81 -14.12
N GLY A 129 18.08 17.05 -15.42
CA GLY A 129 19.03 17.75 -16.28
C GLY A 129 19.32 19.12 -15.68
N GLN A 130 20.56 19.27 -15.22
CA GLN A 130 21.12 20.53 -14.79
C GLN A 130 21.29 21.40 -16.04
N TYR A 131 20.36 22.32 -16.26
CA TYR A 131 20.55 23.37 -17.25
C TYR A 131 21.66 24.30 -16.75
N LEU A 132 22.79 24.27 -17.47
CA LEU A 132 23.84 25.29 -17.42
C LEU A 132 23.32 26.61 -17.98
#